data_AF-A0A498J4K4-F1
#
_entry.id   AF-A0A498J4K4-F1
#
_cell.length_a   1.000
_cell.length_b   1.000
_cell.length_c   1.000
_cell.angle_alpha   90.00
_cell.angle_beta   90.00
_cell.angle_gamma   90.00
#
_symmetry.space_group_name_H-M   'P 1'
#
loop_
_entity.id
_entity.type
_entity.pdbx_description
1 polymer ?
#
loop_
_entity_poly.entity_id
_entity_poly.type
_entity_poly.pdbx_seq_one_letter_code
_entity_poly.pdbx_strand_id
1 'polypeptide(L)'
;MILSDWFLGFFKIPDNGPWNYNFMGVRHTASMKYDMKLGMLREYYHQDHCPIHFLEFCNMEEGATVEGGRDDHFDLWKFLALVWT
;
A
#
# COMPACT_ATOMS: atom_id res chain seq x y z
N MET A 1 31.89 -0.86 19.44
CA MET A 1 31.21 -0.80 18.12
C MET A 1 31.66 0.48 17.44
N ILE A 2 32.14 0.40 16.18
CA ILE A 2 32.68 1.54 15.42
C ILE A 2 31.81 1.71 14.18
N LEU A 3 31.39 2.94 13.88
CA LEU A 3 30.71 3.28 12.63
C LEU A 3 31.76 3.56 11.56
N SER A 4 31.57 3.00 10.36
CA SER A 4 32.50 3.15 9.26
C SER A 4 31.74 3.41 7.97
N ASP A 5 32.21 4.40 7.22
CA ASP A 5 31.68 4.78 5.91
C ASP A 5 32.47 4.12 4.77
N TRP A 6 33.47 3.30 5.09
CA TRP A 6 34.39 2.68 4.12
C TRP A 6 33.76 1.51 3.37
N PHE A 7 32.73 0.89 3.95
CA PHE A 7 32.05 -0.26 3.37
C PHE A 7 30.55 0.00 3.37
N LEU A 8 29.89 -0.29 2.26
CA LEU A 8 28.44 -0.19 2.17
C LEU A 8 27.81 -1.55 2.49
N GLY A 9 26.99 -1.59 3.53
CA GLY A 9 26.19 -2.75 3.87
C GLY A 9 24.97 -2.90 2.96
N PHE A 10 24.31 -4.04 3.06
CA PHE A 10 23.04 -4.31 2.37
C PHE A 10 22.02 -4.87 3.35
N PHE A 11 20.74 -4.67 3.03
CA PHE A 11 19.63 -5.20 3.81
C PHE A 11 19.13 -6.51 3.21
N LYS A 12 18.74 -7.43 4.09
CA LYS A 12 17.96 -8.61 3.73
C LYS A 12 16.56 -8.44 4.28
N ILE A 13 15.58 -8.78 3.46
CA ILE A 13 14.17 -8.67 3.77
C ILE A 13 13.52 -10.05 3.64
N PRO A 14 12.46 -10.35 4.41
CA PRO A 14 11.70 -11.58 4.20
C PRO A 14 11.09 -11.60 2.79
N ASP A 15 11.10 -12.77 2.16
CA ASP A 15 10.46 -12.94 0.85
C ASP A 15 8.95 -13.14 1.00
N ASN A 16 8.55 -13.90 2.03
CA ASN A 16 7.17 -14.28 2.28
C ASN A 16 6.44 -13.28 3.20
N GLY A 17 6.27 -12.05 2.72
CA GLY A 17 5.46 -11.02 3.37
C GLY A 17 6.25 -9.88 4.03
N PRO A 18 5.55 -8.99 4.77
CA PRO A 18 6.18 -7.85 5.42
C PRO A 18 7.12 -8.28 6.56
N TRP A 19 8.13 -7.45 6.84
CA TRP A 19 9.01 -7.65 7.98
C TRP A 19 8.34 -7.29 9.32
N ASN A 20 7.41 -6.32 9.30
CA ASN A 20 6.70 -5.85 10.48
C ASN A 20 5.33 -6.53 10.61
N TYR A 21 5.10 -7.20 11.74
CA TYR A 21 3.84 -7.85 12.10
C TYR A 21 3.13 -7.19 13.30
N ASN A 22 3.55 -6.00 13.75
CA ASN A 22 2.96 -5.33 14.91
C ASN A 22 1.45 -5.07 14.76
N PHE A 23 0.99 -4.76 13.54
CA PHE A 23 -0.44 -4.58 13.23
C PHE A 23 -1.15 -5.87 12.79
N MET A 24 -0.42 -6.99 12.74
CA MET A 24 -0.91 -8.32 12.34
C MET A 24 -0.46 -9.39 13.36
N GLY A 25 -0.56 -9.08 14.66
CA GLY A 25 0.00 -9.92 15.73
C GLY A 25 -0.48 -11.38 15.72
N VAL A 26 -1.74 -11.63 15.32
CA VAL A 26 -2.31 -12.99 15.24
C VAL A 26 -1.61 -13.85 14.18
N ARG A 27 -1.03 -13.24 13.14
CA ARG A 27 -0.32 -13.96 12.07
C ARG A 27 1.11 -14.32 12.44
N HIS A 28 1.67 -13.72 13.49
CA HIS A 28 3.02 -14.01 13.95
C HIS A 28 3.04 -15.25 14.86
N THR A 29 3.91 -16.21 14.55
CA THR A 29 4.11 -17.42 15.36
C THR A 29 5.60 -17.66 15.56
N ALA A 30 6.02 -18.09 16.76
CA ALA A 30 7.43 -18.29 17.09
C ALA A 30 8.14 -19.35 16.22
N SER A 31 7.40 -20.32 15.68
CA SER A 31 7.91 -21.38 14.81
C SER A 31 7.75 -21.07 13.30
N MET A 32 7.43 -19.83 12.93
CA MET A 32 7.25 -19.43 11.54
C MET A 32 8.54 -19.57 10.74
N LYS A 33 8.45 -20.19 9.57
CA LYS A 33 9.54 -20.27 8.59
C LYS A 33 9.40 -19.15 7.57
N TYR A 34 10.52 -18.51 7.23
CA TYR A 34 10.57 -17.45 6.25
C TYR A 34 11.86 -17.55 5.44
N ASP A 35 11.75 -17.32 4.14
CA ASP A 35 12.88 -17.16 3.25
C ASP A 35 13.31 -15.69 3.22
N MET A 36 14.57 -15.43 2.85
CA MET A 36 15.13 -14.08 2.78
C MET A 36 15.56 -13.75 1.35
N LYS A 37 15.36 -12.50 0.95
CA LYS A 37 15.90 -11.92 -0.28
C LYS A 37 16.67 -10.64 0.00
N LEU A 38 17.52 -10.25 -0.94
CA LEU A 38 18.16 -8.94 -0.93
C LEU A 38 17.15 -7.89 -1.40
N GLY A 39 17.04 -6.79 -0.66
CA GLY A 39 16.10 -5.74 -1.00
C GLY A 39 16.10 -4.58 -0.01
N MET A 40 15.30 -3.57 -0.30
CA MET A 40 15.14 -2.40 0.56
C MET A 40 14.06 -2.64 1.61
N LEU A 41 14.32 -2.24 2.85
CA LEU A 41 13.34 -2.28 3.92
C LEU A 41 12.25 -1.22 3.68
N ARG A 42 11.01 -1.63 3.89
CA ARG A 42 9.88 -0.70 3.93
C ARG A 42 9.84 0.02 5.27
N GLU A 43 9.31 1.24 5.23
CA GLU A 43 9.07 2.07 6.41
C GLU A 43 8.07 1.41 7.36
N TYR A 44 8.15 1.73 8.65
CA TYR A 44 7.36 1.06 9.69
C TYR A 44 5.84 1.11 9.47
N TYR A 45 5.33 2.24 8.96
CA TYR A 45 3.90 2.49 8.70
C TYR A 45 3.51 2.29 7.23
N HIS A 46 4.33 1.61 6.44
CA HIS A 46 3.99 1.32 5.04
C HIS A 46 2.70 0.48 4.97
N GLN A 47 1.89 0.73 3.94
CA GLN A 47 0.57 0.10 3.75
C GLN A 47 0.58 -1.44 3.86
N ASP A 48 1.61 -2.11 3.33
CA ASP A 48 1.81 -3.56 3.43
C ASP A 48 1.86 -4.09 4.89
N HIS A 49 2.25 -3.24 5.84
CA HIS A 49 2.27 -3.57 7.27
C HIS A 49 0.92 -3.33 7.94
N CYS A 50 0.05 -2.51 7.34
CA CYS A 50 -1.20 -2.03 7.92
C CYS A 50 -2.45 -2.47 7.13
N PRO A 51 -2.57 -3.70 6.62
CA PRO A 51 -3.63 -4.05 5.66
C PRO A 51 -5.06 -3.91 6.20
N ILE A 52 -5.26 -4.09 7.51
CA ILE A 52 -6.58 -3.99 8.15
C ILE A 52 -7.15 -2.57 8.07
N HIS A 53 -6.31 -1.55 8.27
CA HIS A 53 -6.74 -0.15 8.24
C HIS A 53 -7.27 0.26 6.86
N PHE A 54 -6.73 -0.30 5.78
CA PHE A 54 -7.18 -0.01 4.41
C PHE A 54 -8.44 -0.79 4.03
N LEU A 55 -8.60 -2.01 4.53
CA LEU A 55 -9.78 -2.85 4.27
C LEU A 55 -11.06 -2.29 4.92
N GLU A 56 -10.94 -1.61 6.06
CA GLU A 56 -12.08 -0.97 6.72
C GLU A 56 -12.72 0.14 5.86
N PHE A 57 -11.94 0.86 5.05
CA PHE A 57 -12.47 1.89 4.16
C PHE A 57 -13.21 1.30 2.95
N CYS A 58 -12.72 0.21 2.34
CA CYS A 58 -13.40 -0.43 1.21
C CYS A 58 -14.78 -0.98 1.59
N ASN A 59 -14.93 -1.52 2.80
CA ASN A 59 -16.22 -2.06 3.27
C ASN A 59 -17.27 -0.96 3.54
N MET A 60 -16.84 0.30 3.71
CA MET A 60 -17.73 1.41 4.02
C MET A 60 -18.31 2.07 2.75
N GLU A 61 -17.61 1.97 1.63
CA GLU A 61 -18.06 2.39 0.29
C GLU A 61 -19.25 1.56 -0.22
N GLU A 62 -19.30 0.26 0.09
CA GLU A 62 -20.38 -0.63 -0.36
C GLU A 62 -21.74 -0.31 0.32
N GLY A 63 -21.73 0.47 1.41
CA GLY A 63 -22.93 0.97 2.09
C GLY A 63 -23.36 2.38 1.67
N ALA A 64 -22.58 3.08 0.86
CA ALA A 64 -22.98 4.35 0.27
C ALA A 64 -23.73 4.05 -1.04
N THR A 65 -25.05 3.84 -0.94
CA THR A 65 -25.93 4.05 -2.09
C THR A 65 -25.58 5.39 -2.71
N VAL A 66 -25.03 5.36 -3.92
CA VAL A 66 -24.67 6.53 -4.71
C VAL A 66 -25.97 7.26 -5.05
N GLU A 67 -26.47 8.07 -4.12
CA GLU A 67 -27.46 9.09 -4.41
C GLU A 67 -26.71 10.33 -4.89
N GLY A 68 -26.41 10.33 -6.18
CA GLY A 68 -25.81 11.48 -6.84
C GLY A 68 -25.36 11.09 -8.23
N GLY A 69 -26.25 11.29 -9.22
CA GLY A 69 -25.90 11.26 -10.63
C GLY A 69 -24.72 12.20 -10.89
N ARG A 70 -23.52 11.65 -10.85
CA ARG A 70 -22.31 12.29 -11.34
C ARG A 70 -22.09 11.74 -12.73
N ASP A 71 -22.65 12.44 -13.69
CA ASP A 71 -22.25 12.32 -15.09
C ASP A 71 -20.83 12.89 -15.20
N ASP A 72 -19.83 12.06 -14.97
CA ASP A 72 -18.40 12.34 -15.18
C ASP A 72 -17.96 12.05 -16.63
N HIS A 73 -18.93 11.87 -17.53
CA HIS A 73 -18.69 11.73 -18.96
C HIS A 73 -18.18 13.05 -19.53
N PHE A 74 -16.86 13.10 -19.79
CA PHE A 74 -16.22 14.19 -20.51
C PHE A 74 -16.70 14.19 -21.98
N ASP A 75 -17.79 14.90 -22.25
CA ASP A 75 -18.37 15.07 -23.59
C ASP A 75 -17.44 15.92 -24.47
N LEU A 76 -16.55 15.26 -25.21
CA LEU A 76 -15.67 15.90 -26.22
C LEU A 76 -16.47 16.74 -27.24
N TRP A 77 -17.72 16.37 -27.51
CA TRP A 77 -18.64 17.10 -28.38
C TRP A 77 -19.04 18.48 -27.83
N LYS A 78 -19.21 18.63 -26.51
CA LYS A 78 -19.48 19.92 -25.88
C LYS A 78 -18.29 20.87 -25.97
N PHE A 79 -17.07 20.32 -25.93
CA PHE A 79 -15.84 21.10 -26.09
C PHE A 79 -15.65 21.57 -27.54
N LEU A 80 -15.93 20.73 -28.52
CA LEU A 80 -15.87 21.09 -29.94
C LEU A 80 -16.91 22.16 -30.32
N ALA A 81 -18.11 22.12 -29.73
CA ALA A 81 -19.14 23.12 -29.96
C ALA A 81 -18.77 24.53 -29.46
N LEU A 82 -17.94 24.63 -28.40
CA LEU A 82 -17.49 25.92 -27.84
C LEU A 82 -16.34 26.56 -28.63
N VAL A 83 -15.56 25.76 -29.36
CA VAL A 83 -14.41 26.22 -30.17
C VAL A 83 -14.86 26.70 -31.57
N TRP A 84 -16.10 26.44 -31.96
CA TRP A 84 -16.68 26.77 -33.28
C TRP A 84 -17.89 27.71 -33.21
N THR A 85 -17.99 28.52 -32.15
CA THR A 85 -18.85 29.72 -32.06
C THR A 85 -17.98 30.94 -31.81
#